data_AF-A0A292SK99-F1
#
_entry.id   AF-A0A292SK99-F1
#
_cell.length_a   1.000
_cell.length_b   1.000
_cell.length_c   1.000
_cell.angle_alpha   90.00
_cell.angle_beta   90.00
_cell.angle_gamma   90.00
#
_symmetry.space_group_name_H-M   'P 1'
#
loop_
_entity.id
_entity.type
_entity.pdbx_description
1 polymer ?
#
loop_
_entity_poly.entity_id
_entity_poly.type
_entity_poly.pdbx_seq_one_letter_code
_entity_poly.pdbx_strand_id
1 'polypeptide(L)'
;MDTDFLKNFPKECDNAISTKNIEKVDALIEKLKELESRLERSPLLTQLWYCISNLYSTKAAIYNEDAKLWRNKKFPTNAVQSLNYIRRAFNEYIQNGNSNMCFEIQTNLANLYHGFCRDIEANYFLTFNYNNVIYSDSIFVAPFNKAKNLMELKDYLNDKQEASYYAYEAYKLIKLLSENKNNIFHEGIKSEITKTVWVGELLNWGKNIEETIIPFEEMTKRIKYKTKEEELYRTWSAENNLFLNPLNDITKELISAKDTLEFPDYIVKIGEGPFLSVAFSDIKNRFCKARYIAYCGLFKQYPEWLEEGLFLTSCLDYNDFSTNTEIVKTAYKLCFGILDSIILLLKKYFEIEGKSKTEFKPTWIQTNFQNIHNPFIDGLFWLSCDLTDTSHIKNWQTPNPDASIFRELRNNLEHNWVRVADCENSIWLGDHDYAFVLSKEQLETATLEVFRYTRTAIMYLILAIKYNEKQKIQNIQDEIIPSMEVPYYS
;
A
#
# COMPACT_ATOMS: atom_id res chain seq x y z
N MET A 1 -3.86 -2.52 -39.07
CA MET A 1 -4.40 -2.97 -37.77
C MET A 1 -5.86 -3.35 -38.01
N ASP A 2 -6.31 -4.53 -37.57
CA ASP A 2 -7.69 -4.97 -37.78
C ASP A 2 -8.65 -4.05 -37.01
N THR A 3 -9.31 -3.13 -37.73
CA THR A 3 -10.20 -2.11 -37.17
C THR A 3 -11.43 -2.69 -36.49
N ASP A 4 -11.83 -3.90 -36.85
CA ASP A 4 -13.00 -4.56 -36.23
C ASP A 4 -12.60 -5.20 -34.90
N PHE A 5 -11.41 -5.79 -34.81
CA PHE A 5 -10.89 -6.29 -33.53
C PHE A 5 -10.68 -5.17 -32.51
N LEU A 6 -10.09 -4.04 -32.93
CA LEU A 6 -9.86 -2.88 -32.05
C LEU A 6 -11.14 -2.37 -31.38
N LYS A 7 -12.29 -2.51 -32.05
CA LYS A 7 -13.59 -2.08 -31.51
C LYS A 7 -14.25 -3.13 -30.62
N ASN A 8 -13.89 -4.41 -30.77
CA ASN A 8 -14.63 -5.52 -30.18
C ASN A 8 -13.85 -6.34 -29.15
N PHE A 9 -12.52 -6.16 -29.04
CA PHE A 9 -11.71 -6.94 -28.10
C PHE A 9 -12.20 -6.91 -26.64
N PRO A 10 -12.77 -5.81 -26.08
CA PRO A 10 -13.27 -5.84 -24.69
C PRO A 10 -14.40 -6.84 -24.52
N LYS A 11 -15.35 -6.90 -25.48
CA LYS A 11 -16.45 -7.86 -25.47
C LYS A 11 -15.96 -9.29 -25.64
N GLU A 12 -14.95 -9.50 -26.48
CA GLU A 12 -14.32 -10.81 -26.64
C GLU A 12 -13.65 -11.28 -25.34
N CYS A 13 -12.98 -10.36 -24.62
CA CYS A 13 -12.41 -10.61 -23.30
C CYS A 13 -13.50 -10.98 -22.29
N ASP A 14 -14.56 -10.18 -22.17
CA ASP A 14 -15.66 -10.45 -21.23
C ASP A 14 -16.33 -11.81 -21.49
N ASN A 15 -16.50 -12.18 -22.76
CA ASN A 15 -17.02 -13.50 -23.15
C ASN A 15 -16.05 -14.64 -22.78
N ALA A 16 -14.75 -14.47 -22.99
CA ALA A 16 -13.76 -15.46 -22.60
C ALA A 16 -13.70 -15.66 -21.07
N ILE A 17 -13.79 -14.55 -20.33
CA ILE A 17 -13.79 -14.51 -18.86
C ILE A 17 -15.04 -15.20 -18.30
N SER A 18 -16.23 -14.80 -18.76
CA SER A 18 -17.51 -15.35 -18.27
C SER A 18 -17.65 -16.84 -18.57
N THR A 19 -17.13 -17.31 -19.71
CA THR A 19 -17.14 -18.74 -20.07
C THR A 19 -15.98 -19.53 -19.48
N LYS A 20 -15.02 -18.88 -18.82
CA LYS A 20 -13.77 -19.47 -18.28
C LYS A 20 -13.03 -20.32 -19.32
N ASN A 21 -13.08 -19.94 -20.60
CA ASN A 21 -12.45 -20.69 -21.68
C ASN A 21 -10.95 -20.37 -21.74
N ILE A 22 -10.12 -21.26 -21.19
CA ILE A 22 -8.68 -21.04 -21.07
C ILE A 22 -7.98 -20.86 -22.42
N GLU A 23 -8.35 -21.63 -23.45
CA GLU A 23 -7.76 -21.52 -24.78
C GLU A 23 -8.03 -20.15 -25.40
N LYS A 24 -9.25 -19.63 -25.25
CA LYS A 24 -9.60 -18.27 -25.70
C LYS A 24 -8.90 -17.20 -24.88
N VAL A 25 -8.79 -17.37 -23.57
CA VAL A 25 -8.06 -16.45 -22.68
C VAL A 25 -6.60 -16.34 -23.13
N ASP A 26 -5.92 -17.47 -23.35
CA ASP A 26 -4.53 -17.50 -23.79
C ASP A 26 -4.36 -16.86 -25.18
N ALA A 27 -5.23 -17.19 -26.14
CA ALA A 27 -5.19 -16.59 -27.47
C ALA A 27 -5.40 -15.06 -27.45
N LEU A 28 -6.30 -14.55 -26.60
CA LEU A 28 -6.55 -13.11 -26.46
C LEU A 28 -5.37 -12.39 -25.78
N ILE A 29 -4.75 -12.99 -24.76
CA ILE A 29 -3.56 -12.42 -24.11
C ILE A 29 -2.45 -12.21 -25.15
N GLU A 30 -2.14 -13.23 -25.96
CA GLU A 30 -1.08 -13.12 -26.97
C GLU A 30 -1.42 -12.04 -28.01
N LYS A 31 -2.66 -12.01 -28.50
CA LYS A 31 -3.11 -11.01 -29.49
C LYS A 31 -3.05 -9.58 -28.93
N LEU A 32 -3.44 -9.37 -27.67
CA LEU A 32 -3.40 -8.06 -27.04
C LEU A 32 -1.97 -7.61 -26.71
N LYS A 33 -1.06 -8.51 -26.37
CA LYS A 33 0.37 -8.17 -26.21
C LYS A 33 1.03 -7.79 -27.55
N GLU A 34 0.69 -8.48 -28.63
CA GLU A 34 1.15 -8.09 -29.97
C GLU A 34 0.65 -6.68 -30.32
N LEU A 35 -0.59 -6.36 -29.96
CA LEU A 35 -1.15 -5.03 -30.14
C LEU A 35 -0.47 -3.98 -29.24
N GLU A 36 -0.23 -4.28 -27.95
CA GLU A 36 0.54 -3.44 -27.02
C GLU A 36 1.86 -2.98 -27.63
N SER A 37 2.61 -3.92 -28.24
CA SER A 37 3.92 -3.64 -28.82
C SER A 37 3.93 -2.68 -30.03
N ARG A 38 2.76 -2.42 -30.62
CA ARG A 38 2.59 -1.60 -31.82
C ARG A 38 1.87 -0.29 -31.57
N LEU A 39 1.30 -0.11 -30.38
CA LEU A 39 0.56 1.08 -30.03
C LEU A 39 1.49 2.11 -29.37
N GLU A 40 1.34 3.36 -29.81
CA GLU A 40 1.85 4.49 -29.06
C GLU A 40 0.96 4.76 -27.84
N ARG A 41 1.52 5.50 -26.87
CA ARG A 41 0.82 5.89 -25.65
C ARG A 41 -0.52 6.56 -25.96
N SER A 42 -1.62 5.95 -25.54
CA SER A 42 -2.97 6.38 -25.86
C SER A 42 -4.00 5.83 -24.86
N PRO A 43 -5.22 6.41 -24.76
CA PRO A 43 -6.29 5.86 -23.90
C PRO A 43 -6.66 4.41 -24.23
N LEU A 44 -6.46 4.00 -25.48
CA LEU A 44 -6.63 2.61 -25.92
C LEU A 44 -5.68 1.65 -25.21
N LEU A 45 -4.45 2.10 -24.91
CA LEU A 45 -3.44 1.31 -24.21
C LEU A 45 -3.87 1.03 -22.76
N THR A 46 -4.49 2.01 -22.09
CA THR A 46 -5.09 1.82 -20.76
C THR A 46 -6.18 0.75 -20.75
N GLN A 47 -7.10 0.81 -21.74
CA GLN A 47 -8.15 -0.20 -21.88
C GLN A 47 -7.58 -1.58 -22.19
N LEU A 48 -6.54 -1.64 -23.02
CA LEU A 48 -5.84 -2.88 -23.35
C LEU A 48 -5.20 -3.50 -22.10
N TRP A 49 -4.47 -2.72 -21.31
CA TRP A 49 -3.86 -3.19 -20.06
C TRP A 49 -4.91 -3.66 -19.04
N TYR A 50 -6.03 -2.94 -18.92
CA TYR A 50 -7.17 -3.38 -18.10
C TYR A 50 -7.71 -4.75 -18.55
N CYS A 51 -7.95 -4.94 -19.86
CA CYS A 51 -8.41 -6.22 -20.39
C CYS A 51 -7.38 -7.35 -20.18
N ILE A 52 -6.09 -7.10 -20.45
CA ILE A 52 -5.02 -8.07 -20.20
C ILE A 52 -4.98 -8.47 -18.72
N SER A 53 -5.08 -7.50 -17.81
CA SER A 53 -5.14 -7.77 -16.37
C SER A 53 -6.29 -8.72 -16.03
N ASN A 54 -7.50 -8.44 -16.50
CA ASN A 54 -8.68 -9.27 -16.20
C ASN A 54 -8.55 -10.69 -16.77
N LEU A 55 -7.94 -10.86 -17.94
CA LEU A 55 -7.63 -12.17 -18.52
C LEU A 55 -6.62 -12.95 -17.64
N TYR A 56 -5.55 -12.30 -17.17
CA TYR A 56 -4.61 -12.91 -16.24
C TYR A 56 -5.23 -13.24 -14.89
N SER A 57 -6.11 -12.38 -14.36
CA SER A 57 -6.87 -12.64 -13.14
C SER A 57 -7.74 -13.89 -13.29
N THR A 58 -8.39 -14.04 -14.44
CA THR A 58 -9.19 -15.23 -14.77
C THR A 58 -8.32 -16.47 -14.85
N LYS A 59 -7.15 -16.37 -15.47
CA LYS A 59 -6.18 -17.46 -15.57
C LYS A 59 -5.67 -17.88 -14.18
N ALA A 60 -5.34 -16.93 -13.31
CA ALA A 60 -4.96 -17.19 -11.92
C ALA A 60 -6.06 -17.95 -11.16
N ALA A 61 -7.32 -17.56 -11.34
CA ALA A 61 -8.47 -18.25 -10.75
C ALA A 61 -8.66 -19.68 -11.31
N ILE A 62 -8.52 -19.90 -12.63
CA ILE A 62 -8.62 -21.23 -13.25
C ILE A 62 -7.54 -22.18 -12.69
N TYR A 63 -6.32 -21.67 -12.50
CA TYR A 63 -5.20 -22.45 -11.97
C TYR A 63 -5.17 -22.51 -10.43
N ASN A 64 -6.13 -21.87 -9.73
CA ASN A 64 -6.16 -21.75 -8.27
C ASN A 64 -4.81 -21.26 -7.70
N GLU A 65 -4.25 -20.23 -8.31
CA GLU A 65 -3.05 -19.59 -7.79
C GLU A 65 -3.34 -18.95 -6.42
N ASP A 66 -2.44 -19.18 -5.46
CA ASP A 66 -2.55 -18.62 -4.12
C ASP A 66 -1.27 -17.87 -3.77
N ALA A 67 -1.44 -16.58 -3.45
CA ALA A 67 -0.36 -15.69 -3.07
C ALA A 67 0.41 -16.18 -1.83
N LYS A 68 -0.23 -16.92 -0.92
CA LYS A 68 0.38 -17.43 0.32
C LYS A 68 1.40 -18.54 0.09
N LEU A 69 1.41 -19.13 -1.11
CA LEU A 69 2.33 -20.21 -1.47
C LEU A 69 3.77 -19.75 -1.70
N TRP A 70 4.06 -18.43 -1.62
CA TRP A 70 5.44 -17.93 -1.58
C TRP A 70 6.27 -18.65 -0.51
N ARG A 71 5.66 -19.07 0.60
CA ARG A 71 6.31 -19.87 1.66
C ARG A 71 6.97 -21.12 1.13
N ASN A 72 6.38 -21.73 0.11
CA ASN A 72 6.82 -22.98 -0.50
C ASN A 72 7.58 -22.77 -1.82
N LYS A 73 8.07 -21.54 -2.07
CA LYS A 73 8.74 -21.16 -3.33
C LYS A 73 7.86 -21.39 -4.58
N LYS A 74 6.55 -21.33 -4.40
CA LYS A 74 5.55 -21.38 -5.49
C LYS A 74 4.92 -20.00 -5.59
N PHE A 75 5.13 -19.33 -6.71
CA PHE A 75 4.67 -17.95 -6.89
C PHE A 75 3.47 -17.91 -7.86
N PRO A 76 2.44 -17.09 -7.58
CA PRO A 76 1.27 -16.95 -8.43
C PRO A 76 1.59 -16.10 -9.68
N THR A 77 2.16 -16.74 -10.71
CA THR A 77 2.66 -16.05 -11.91
C THR A 77 1.57 -15.25 -12.62
N ASN A 78 0.37 -15.81 -12.78
CA ASN A 78 -0.72 -15.11 -13.47
C ASN A 78 -1.30 -13.98 -12.62
N ALA A 79 -1.42 -14.16 -11.30
CA ALA A 79 -1.87 -13.08 -10.41
C ALA A 79 -0.89 -11.90 -10.40
N VAL A 80 0.43 -12.18 -10.46
CA VAL A 80 1.46 -11.14 -10.56
C VAL A 80 1.37 -10.39 -11.89
N GLN A 81 1.15 -11.09 -13.01
CA GLN A 81 0.91 -10.44 -14.31
C GLN A 81 -0.33 -9.54 -14.26
N SER A 82 -1.43 -10.06 -13.70
CA SER A 82 -2.65 -9.28 -13.48
C SER A 82 -2.36 -7.99 -12.72
N LEU A 83 -1.70 -8.09 -11.56
CA LEU A 83 -1.31 -6.94 -10.73
C LEU A 83 -0.45 -5.92 -11.49
N ASN A 84 0.52 -6.40 -12.29
CA ASN A 84 1.41 -5.53 -13.05
C ASN A 84 0.66 -4.74 -14.13
N TYR A 85 -0.21 -5.40 -14.90
CA TYR A 85 -0.97 -4.74 -15.96
C TYR A 85 -1.99 -3.74 -15.41
N ILE A 86 -2.68 -4.07 -14.30
CA ILE A 86 -3.61 -3.12 -13.70
C ILE A 86 -2.91 -1.90 -13.09
N ARG A 87 -1.69 -2.07 -12.54
CA ARG A 87 -0.86 -0.97 -12.04
C ARG A 87 -0.47 -0.03 -13.17
N ARG A 88 -0.06 -0.56 -14.32
CA ARG A 88 0.22 0.24 -15.53
C ARG A 88 -1.01 1.04 -15.97
N ALA A 89 -2.17 0.39 -16.04
CA ALA A 89 -3.43 1.06 -16.37
C ALA A 89 -3.77 2.17 -15.38
N PHE A 90 -3.58 1.94 -14.08
CA PHE A 90 -3.83 2.93 -13.04
C PHE A 90 -2.85 4.12 -13.11
N ASN A 91 -1.56 3.85 -13.28
CA ASN A 91 -0.54 4.89 -13.39
C ASN A 91 -0.79 5.80 -14.61
N GLU A 92 -1.14 5.19 -15.74
CA GLU A 92 -1.50 5.93 -16.96
C GLU A 92 -2.76 6.78 -16.78
N TYR A 93 -3.76 6.24 -16.06
CA TYR A 93 -4.94 7.00 -15.69
C TYR A 93 -4.60 8.22 -14.82
N ILE A 94 -3.80 8.05 -13.77
CA ILE A 94 -3.45 9.15 -12.85
C ILE A 94 -2.65 10.24 -13.58
N GLN A 95 -1.74 9.87 -14.47
CA GLN A 95 -0.90 10.85 -15.17
C GLN A 95 -1.66 11.63 -16.25
N ASN A 96 -2.61 10.99 -16.96
CA ASN A 96 -3.21 11.59 -18.15
C ASN A 96 -4.74 11.83 -18.05
N GLY A 97 -5.39 11.45 -16.96
CA GLY A 97 -6.83 11.68 -16.73
C GLY A 97 -7.77 11.01 -17.75
N ASN A 98 -7.25 10.08 -18.56
CA ASN A 98 -7.84 9.67 -19.84
C ASN A 98 -8.55 8.31 -19.78
N SER A 99 -9.48 8.06 -18.86
CA SER A 99 -10.29 6.83 -18.96
C SER A 99 -11.68 6.92 -18.36
N ASN A 100 -12.66 6.37 -19.08
CA ASN A 100 -14.02 6.09 -18.59
C ASN A 100 -14.07 4.90 -17.60
N MET A 101 -12.93 4.27 -17.30
CA MET A 101 -12.81 3.02 -16.53
C MET A 101 -12.03 3.19 -15.22
N CYS A 102 -11.84 4.42 -14.75
CA CYS A 102 -10.95 4.69 -13.64
C CYS A 102 -11.34 3.95 -12.36
N PHE A 103 -12.64 3.86 -12.08
CA PHE A 103 -13.16 3.19 -10.89
C PHE A 103 -13.05 1.67 -11.00
N GLU A 104 -13.23 1.10 -12.18
CA GLU A 104 -13.01 -0.33 -12.47
C GLU A 104 -11.54 -0.71 -12.28
N ILE A 105 -10.64 0.11 -12.84
CA ILE A 105 -9.20 -0.08 -12.71
C ILE A 105 -8.80 -0.04 -11.23
N GLN A 106 -9.27 0.99 -10.52
CA GLN A 106 -8.96 1.18 -9.11
C GLN A 106 -9.55 0.06 -8.22
N THR A 107 -10.78 -0.38 -8.51
CA THR A 107 -11.46 -1.47 -7.78
C THR A 107 -10.77 -2.81 -8.03
N ASN A 108 -10.40 -3.13 -9.28
CA ASN A 108 -9.68 -4.36 -9.61
C ASN A 108 -8.27 -4.37 -9.03
N LEU A 109 -7.60 -3.22 -9.02
CA LEU A 109 -6.31 -3.05 -8.35
C LEU A 109 -6.44 -3.36 -6.85
N ALA A 110 -7.46 -2.83 -6.18
CA ALA A 110 -7.71 -3.13 -4.78
C ALA A 110 -8.00 -4.61 -4.51
N ASN A 111 -8.82 -5.24 -5.35
CA ASN A 111 -9.14 -6.67 -5.24
C ASN A 111 -7.88 -7.53 -5.40
N LEU A 112 -6.97 -7.15 -6.29
CA LEU A 112 -5.68 -7.82 -6.43
C LEU A 112 -4.81 -7.61 -5.18
N TYR A 113 -4.70 -6.38 -4.66
CA TYR A 113 -4.00 -6.14 -3.40
C TYR A 113 -4.55 -7.00 -2.25
N HIS A 114 -5.87 -7.10 -2.08
CA HIS A 114 -6.49 -8.02 -1.12
C HIS A 114 -6.07 -9.49 -1.36
N GLY A 115 -6.09 -9.94 -2.61
CA GLY A 115 -5.61 -11.29 -2.99
C GLY A 115 -4.14 -11.55 -2.64
N PHE A 116 -3.31 -10.51 -2.60
CA PHE A 116 -1.92 -10.53 -2.15
C PHE A 116 -1.75 -10.28 -0.63
N CYS A 117 -2.84 -10.32 0.15
CA CYS A 117 -2.87 -10.02 1.58
C CYS A 117 -2.38 -8.60 1.93
N ARG A 118 -2.61 -7.66 1.01
CA ARG A 118 -2.23 -6.25 1.13
C ARG A 118 -3.45 -5.36 1.38
N ASP A 119 -4.12 -5.66 2.49
CA ASP A 119 -5.42 -5.10 2.85
C ASP A 119 -5.41 -3.61 3.17
N ILE A 120 -4.29 -3.06 3.66
CA ILE A 120 -4.16 -1.63 3.94
C ILE A 120 -4.15 -0.82 2.64
N GLU A 121 -3.35 -1.26 1.66
CA GLU A 121 -3.35 -0.67 0.32
C GLU A 121 -4.68 -0.90 -0.39
N ALA A 122 -5.26 -2.10 -0.26
CA ALA A 122 -6.59 -2.37 -0.82
C ALA A 122 -7.63 -1.37 -0.30
N ASN A 123 -7.65 -1.09 1.01
CA ASN A 123 -8.57 -0.09 1.58
C ASN A 123 -8.35 1.32 1.03
N TYR A 124 -7.09 1.73 0.81
CA TYR A 124 -6.77 3.00 0.15
C TYR A 124 -7.40 3.06 -1.25
N PHE A 125 -7.20 2.04 -2.08
CA PHE A 125 -7.75 2.01 -3.43
C PHE A 125 -9.28 1.89 -3.46
N LEU A 126 -9.92 1.27 -2.46
CA LEU A 126 -11.38 1.21 -2.36
C LEU A 126 -12.00 2.54 -1.90
N THR A 127 -11.20 3.55 -1.54
CA THR A 127 -11.67 4.84 -1.02
C THR A 127 -11.69 5.90 -2.11
N PHE A 128 -12.88 6.18 -2.62
CA PHE A 128 -13.17 7.27 -3.54
C PHE A 128 -14.64 7.70 -3.40
N ASN A 129 -15.03 8.80 -4.05
CA ASN A 129 -16.42 9.24 -4.03
C ASN A 129 -17.26 8.36 -4.95
N TYR A 130 -18.02 7.42 -4.37
CA TYR A 130 -18.85 6.47 -5.12
C TYR A 130 -19.93 7.14 -5.99
N ASN A 131 -20.36 8.36 -5.66
CA ASN A 131 -21.32 9.11 -6.48
C ASN A 131 -20.76 9.53 -7.84
N ASN A 132 -19.43 9.49 -8.01
CA ASN A 132 -18.78 9.77 -9.29
C ASN A 132 -18.77 8.56 -10.23
N VAL A 133 -19.13 7.37 -9.74
CA VAL A 133 -19.15 6.14 -10.53
C VAL A 133 -20.42 6.12 -11.39
N ILE A 134 -20.27 5.92 -12.70
CA ILE A 134 -21.38 5.90 -13.65
C ILE A 134 -21.35 4.58 -14.43
N TYR A 135 -22.48 3.86 -14.47
CA TYR A 135 -22.65 2.62 -15.26
C TYR A 135 -21.58 1.53 -15.03
N SER A 136 -21.18 1.30 -13.78
CA SER A 136 -20.17 0.32 -13.39
C SER A 136 -20.58 -0.46 -12.15
N ASP A 137 -20.20 -1.73 -12.03
CA ASP A 137 -20.39 -2.53 -10.81
C ASP A 137 -19.50 -2.05 -9.65
N SER A 138 -18.46 -1.27 -9.95
CA SER A 138 -17.56 -0.65 -8.97
C SER A 138 -18.31 0.15 -7.90
N ILE A 139 -19.47 0.72 -8.23
CA ILE A 139 -20.35 1.44 -7.28
C ILE A 139 -20.88 0.52 -6.16
N PHE A 140 -20.88 -0.80 -6.38
CA PHE A 140 -21.27 -1.80 -5.38
C PHE A 140 -20.05 -2.57 -4.85
N VAL A 141 -19.15 -2.99 -5.75
CA VAL A 141 -17.99 -3.82 -5.41
C VAL A 141 -17.05 -3.08 -4.46
N ALA A 142 -16.70 -1.83 -4.77
CA ALA A 142 -15.75 -1.07 -3.97
C ALA A 142 -16.25 -0.81 -2.52
N PRO A 143 -17.45 -0.24 -2.29
CA PRO A 143 -17.93 -0.01 -0.93
C PRO A 143 -18.19 -1.31 -0.16
N PHE A 144 -18.64 -2.37 -0.82
CA PHE A 144 -18.85 -3.67 -0.18
C PHE A 144 -17.53 -4.29 0.31
N ASN A 145 -16.52 -4.34 -0.57
CA ASN A 145 -15.20 -4.88 -0.22
C ASN A 145 -14.49 -3.99 0.81
N LYS A 146 -14.67 -2.66 0.75
CA LYS A 146 -14.16 -1.75 1.78
C LYS A 146 -14.76 -2.07 3.15
N ALA A 147 -16.10 -2.21 3.22
CA ALA A 147 -16.77 -2.53 4.47
C ALA A 147 -16.28 -3.86 5.06
N LYS A 148 -16.14 -4.88 4.22
CA LYS A 148 -15.61 -6.19 4.65
C LYS A 148 -14.19 -6.07 5.20
N ASN A 149 -13.30 -5.40 4.47
CA ASN A 149 -11.92 -5.20 4.87
C ASN A 149 -11.82 -4.42 6.21
N LEU A 150 -12.58 -3.34 6.38
CA LEU A 150 -12.64 -2.60 7.64
C LEU A 150 -13.13 -3.47 8.81
N MET A 151 -14.12 -4.34 8.57
CA MET A 151 -14.61 -5.28 9.58
C MET A 151 -13.60 -6.38 9.92
N GLU A 152 -12.73 -6.76 8.99
CA GLU A 152 -11.63 -7.68 9.25
C GLU A 152 -10.49 -6.98 10.02
N LEU A 153 -10.10 -5.76 9.62
CA LEU A 153 -9.00 -5.01 10.23
C LEU A 153 -9.33 -4.51 11.65
N LYS A 154 -10.59 -4.12 11.93
CA LYS A 154 -10.97 -3.59 13.26
C LYS A 154 -10.64 -4.55 14.40
N ASP A 155 -10.69 -5.86 14.14
CA ASP A 155 -10.48 -6.91 15.14
C ASP A 155 -9.01 -7.01 15.59
N TYR A 156 -8.11 -6.31 14.90
CA TYR A 156 -6.69 -6.25 15.18
C TYR A 156 -6.22 -4.86 15.63
N LEU A 157 -7.12 -3.87 15.74
CA LEU A 157 -6.81 -2.58 16.31
C LEU A 157 -6.79 -2.68 17.85
N ASN A 158 -5.83 -2.00 18.49
CA ASN A 158 -5.74 -1.99 19.96
C ASN A 158 -6.73 -1.01 20.57
N ASP A 159 -6.88 0.18 19.96
CA ASP A 159 -7.81 1.19 20.44
C ASP A 159 -9.26 0.87 20.03
N LYS A 160 -10.13 0.75 21.03
CA LYS A 160 -11.54 0.39 20.83
C LYS A 160 -12.34 1.49 20.15
N GLN A 161 -11.96 2.76 20.33
CA GLN A 161 -12.61 3.88 19.67
C GLN A 161 -12.28 3.88 18.18
N GLU A 162 -11.00 3.70 17.80
CA GLU A 162 -10.56 3.54 16.42
C GLU A 162 -11.24 2.34 15.74
N ALA A 163 -11.31 1.19 16.42
CA ALA A 163 -12.03 0.01 15.95
C ALA A 163 -13.54 0.27 15.74
N SER A 164 -14.15 1.06 16.62
CA SER A 164 -15.56 1.46 16.49
C SER A 164 -15.78 2.38 15.29
N TYR A 165 -14.83 3.26 14.97
CA TYR A 165 -14.91 4.09 13.76
C TYR A 165 -14.73 3.28 12.47
N TYR A 166 -13.89 2.24 12.46
CA TYR A 166 -13.81 1.29 11.33
C TYR A 166 -15.15 0.59 11.10
N ALA A 167 -15.74 0.06 12.17
CA ALA A 167 -17.04 -0.59 12.11
C ALA A 167 -18.15 0.40 11.68
N TYR A 168 -18.11 1.64 12.14
CA TYR A 168 -19.10 2.65 11.74
C TYR A 168 -18.98 3.05 10.27
N GLU A 169 -17.75 3.19 9.76
CA GLU A 169 -17.53 3.43 8.33
C GLU A 169 -18.05 2.25 7.50
N ALA A 170 -17.75 1.01 7.89
CA ALA A 170 -18.31 -0.19 7.25
C ALA A 170 -19.85 -0.21 7.31
N TYR A 171 -20.45 0.17 8.45
CA TYR A 171 -21.89 0.28 8.61
C TYR A 171 -22.50 1.26 7.62
N LYS A 172 -21.95 2.47 7.46
CA LYS A 172 -22.48 3.47 6.51
C LYS A 172 -22.53 2.93 5.08
N LEU A 173 -21.46 2.23 4.66
CA LEU A 173 -21.37 1.63 3.33
C LEU A 173 -22.42 0.52 3.15
N ILE A 174 -22.54 -0.39 4.11
CA ILE A 174 -23.50 -1.51 4.05
C ILE A 174 -24.94 -1.03 4.18
N LYS A 175 -25.22 0.00 4.99
CA LYS A 175 -26.53 0.65 5.10
C LYS A 175 -26.96 1.18 3.74
N LEU A 176 -26.11 1.97 3.09
CA LEU A 176 -26.40 2.55 1.77
C LEU A 176 -26.67 1.46 0.71
N LEU A 177 -25.85 0.41 0.68
CA LEU A 177 -26.05 -0.72 -0.23
C LEU A 177 -27.35 -1.50 0.07
N SER A 178 -27.69 -1.68 1.35
CA SER A 178 -28.90 -2.39 1.78
C SER A 178 -30.18 -1.62 1.44
N GLU A 179 -30.16 -0.29 1.62
CA GLU A 179 -31.27 0.60 1.25
C GLU A 179 -31.51 0.61 -0.26
N ASN A 180 -30.44 0.46 -1.07
CA ASN A 180 -30.48 0.44 -2.52
C ASN A 180 -30.39 -0.96 -3.13
N LYS A 181 -30.66 -2.03 -2.37
CA LYS A 181 -30.44 -3.42 -2.79
C LYS A 181 -31.10 -3.82 -4.11
N ASN A 182 -32.23 -3.20 -4.45
CA ASN A 182 -32.97 -3.49 -5.69
C ASN A 182 -32.24 -2.98 -6.94
N ASN A 183 -31.35 -1.99 -6.78
CA ASN A 183 -30.54 -1.41 -7.86
C ASN A 183 -29.21 -2.13 -8.05
N ILE A 184 -28.85 -3.07 -7.17
CA ILE A 184 -27.62 -3.86 -7.28
C ILE A 184 -27.81 -4.93 -8.35
N PHE A 185 -27.07 -4.80 -9.46
CA PHE A 185 -27.04 -5.80 -10.54
C PHE A 185 -25.91 -6.83 -10.38
N HIS A 186 -24.99 -6.63 -9.42
CA HIS A 186 -23.98 -7.62 -9.08
C HIS A 186 -24.58 -8.70 -8.16
N GLU A 187 -24.99 -9.84 -8.72
CA GLU A 187 -25.73 -10.90 -8.02
C GLU A 187 -25.02 -11.47 -6.78
N GLY A 188 -23.69 -11.60 -6.79
CA GLY A 188 -22.92 -12.08 -5.63
C GLY A 188 -23.11 -11.18 -4.41
N ILE A 189 -22.78 -9.90 -4.54
CA ILE A 189 -22.97 -8.85 -3.53
C ILE A 189 -24.44 -8.75 -3.11
N LYS A 190 -25.39 -8.77 -4.06
CA LYS A 190 -26.82 -8.73 -3.73
C LYS A 190 -27.24 -9.90 -2.83
N SER A 191 -26.72 -11.10 -3.13
CA SER A 191 -26.94 -12.28 -2.31
C SER A 191 -26.28 -12.16 -0.94
N GLU A 192 -25.03 -11.67 -0.85
CA GLU A 192 -24.32 -11.49 0.42
C GLU A 192 -25.01 -10.48 1.34
N ILE A 193 -25.38 -9.30 0.81
CA ILE A 193 -26.13 -8.27 1.53
C ILE A 193 -27.44 -8.83 2.11
N THR A 194 -28.10 -9.73 1.39
CA THR A 194 -29.42 -10.23 1.79
C THR A 194 -29.34 -11.41 2.77
N LYS A 195 -28.31 -12.26 2.66
CA LYS A 195 -28.31 -13.60 3.27
C LYS A 195 -27.25 -13.82 4.35
N THR A 196 -26.26 -12.96 4.48
CA THR A 196 -25.15 -13.18 5.42
C THR A 196 -25.43 -12.59 6.81
N VAL A 197 -25.02 -13.32 7.84
CA VAL A 197 -25.26 -12.95 9.24
C VAL A 197 -24.55 -11.65 9.62
N TRP A 198 -23.29 -11.50 9.19
CA TRP A 198 -22.46 -10.34 9.55
C TRP A 198 -23.06 -9.01 9.07
N VAL A 199 -23.78 -9.00 7.93
CA VAL A 199 -24.47 -7.80 7.43
C VAL A 199 -25.60 -7.40 8.37
N GLY A 200 -26.42 -8.36 8.79
CA GLY A 200 -27.51 -8.12 9.74
C GLY A 200 -26.99 -7.64 11.11
N GLU A 201 -25.92 -8.26 11.62
CA GLU A 201 -25.28 -7.87 12.88
C GLU A 201 -24.70 -6.45 12.81
N LEU A 202 -23.99 -6.11 11.74
CA LEU A 202 -23.41 -4.79 11.53
C LEU A 202 -24.51 -3.71 11.42
N LEU A 203 -25.58 -3.96 10.67
CA LEU A 203 -26.70 -3.03 10.55
C LEU A 203 -27.41 -2.81 11.89
N ASN A 204 -27.60 -3.86 12.69
CA ASN A 204 -28.21 -3.74 14.01
C ASN A 204 -27.31 -2.98 14.99
N TRP A 205 -26.01 -3.31 15.01
CA TRP A 205 -25.02 -2.60 15.82
C TRP A 205 -24.94 -1.12 15.44
N GLY A 206 -24.86 -0.80 14.14
CA GLY A 206 -24.74 0.56 13.63
C GLY A 206 -25.93 1.45 13.97
N LYS A 207 -27.16 0.93 13.91
CA LYS A 207 -28.36 1.67 14.33
C LYS A 207 -28.32 2.11 15.80
N ASN A 208 -27.71 1.31 16.67
CA ASN A 208 -27.62 1.65 18.09
C ASN A 208 -26.57 2.72 18.40
N ILE A 209 -25.63 2.96 17.48
CA ILE A 209 -24.52 3.90 17.71
C ILE A 209 -24.62 5.16 16.86
N GLU A 210 -25.36 5.14 15.74
CA GLU A 210 -25.36 6.22 14.74
C GLU A 210 -25.76 7.59 15.29
N GLU A 211 -26.64 7.62 16.31
CA GLU A 211 -27.08 8.86 16.97
C GLU A 211 -26.06 9.40 17.98
N THR A 212 -25.13 8.56 18.45
CA THR A 212 -24.19 8.89 19.53
C THR A 212 -22.77 9.10 19.03
N ILE A 213 -22.42 8.56 17.86
CA ILE A 213 -21.08 8.68 17.31
C ILE A 213 -20.83 10.10 16.79
N ILE A 214 -19.68 10.66 17.14
CA ILE A 214 -19.31 12.02 16.75
C ILE A 214 -18.65 11.96 15.36
N PRO A 215 -19.16 12.71 14.35
CA PRO A 215 -18.54 12.79 13.03
C PRO A 215 -17.11 13.35 13.07
N PHE A 216 -16.27 12.96 12.10
CA PHE A 216 -14.87 13.39 12.04
C PHE A 216 -14.74 14.91 11.94
N GLU A 217 -15.60 15.56 11.15
CA GLU A 217 -15.62 17.00 10.94
C GLU A 217 -15.91 17.76 12.24
N GLU A 218 -16.78 17.22 13.10
CA GLU A 218 -17.07 17.81 14.41
C GLU A 218 -15.92 17.65 15.40
N MET A 219 -15.23 16.51 15.36
CA MET A 219 -14.03 16.28 16.17
C MET A 219 -12.89 17.20 15.73
N THR A 220 -12.69 17.39 14.42
CA THR A 220 -11.68 18.29 13.85
C THR A 220 -11.84 19.73 14.35
N LYS A 221 -13.07 20.25 14.46
CA LYS A 221 -13.35 21.62 14.96
C LYS A 221 -12.78 21.91 16.36
N ARG A 222 -12.51 20.87 17.16
CA ARG A 222 -11.98 21.00 18.53
C ARG A 222 -10.45 21.04 18.56
N ILE A 223 -9.78 20.75 17.44
CA ILE A 223 -8.33 20.69 17.34
C ILE A 223 -7.80 22.10 17.10
N LYS A 224 -6.77 22.48 17.87
CA LYS A 224 -6.07 23.76 17.71
C LYS A 224 -4.58 23.50 17.57
N TYR A 225 -3.95 24.16 16.61
CA TYR A 225 -2.51 24.10 16.39
C TYR A 225 -1.82 25.31 16.99
N LYS A 226 -0.57 25.13 17.39
CA LYS A 226 0.22 26.22 17.99
C LYS A 226 0.67 27.22 16.93
N THR A 227 0.95 26.75 15.72
CA THR A 227 1.44 27.57 14.61
C THR A 227 0.76 27.19 13.31
N LYS A 228 0.77 28.12 12.34
CA LYS A 228 0.29 27.83 10.98
C LYS A 228 1.14 26.77 10.28
N GLU A 229 2.44 26.75 10.58
CA GLU A 229 3.37 25.74 10.07
C GLU A 229 3.03 24.33 10.55
N GLU A 230 2.63 24.18 11.82
CA GLU A 230 2.17 22.90 12.35
C GLU A 230 0.90 22.42 11.63
N GLU A 231 -0.07 23.32 11.42
CA GLU A 231 -1.30 23.00 10.70
C GLU A 231 -1.01 22.54 9.27
N LEU A 232 -0.20 23.29 8.51
CA LEU A 232 0.16 22.94 7.13
C LEU A 232 0.83 21.57 7.03
N TYR A 233 1.78 21.28 7.93
CA TYR A 233 2.45 19.98 7.99
C TYR A 233 1.48 18.83 8.27
N ARG A 234 0.56 19.03 9.22
CA ARG A 234 -0.43 18.01 9.60
C ARG A 234 -1.46 17.78 8.51
N THR A 235 -1.94 18.85 7.85
CA THR A 235 -2.83 18.73 6.70
C THR A 235 -2.17 17.94 5.58
N TRP A 236 -0.96 18.35 5.15
CA TRP A 236 -0.21 17.64 4.11
C TRP A 236 0.01 16.16 4.45
N SER A 237 0.36 15.86 5.70
CA SER A 237 0.59 14.49 6.16
C SER A 237 -0.70 13.66 6.15
N ALA A 238 -1.84 14.23 6.55
CA ALA A 238 -3.13 13.54 6.56
C ALA A 238 -3.66 13.28 5.15
N GLU A 239 -3.54 14.27 4.25
CA GLU A 239 -3.96 14.18 2.84
C GLU A 239 -3.18 13.12 2.07
N ASN A 240 -1.92 12.89 2.44
CA ASN A 240 -1.03 11.90 1.84
C ASN A 240 -1.05 10.53 2.54
N ASN A 241 -1.93 10.33 3.52
CA ASN A 241 -2.04 9.10 4.33
C ASN A 241 -0.70 8.73 5.00
N LEU A 242 -0.05 9.68 5.69
CA LEU A 242 1.27 9.50 6.29
C LEU A 242 1.27 9.42 7.82
N PHE A 243 0.13 9.51 8.50
CA PHE A 243 0.08 9.32 9.96
C PHE A 243 0.01 7.84 10.34
N LEU A 244 0.75 7.46 11.38
CA LEU A 244 0.61 6.18 12.06
C LEU A 244 -0.62 6.24 12.97
N ASN A 245 -1.80 6.35 12.35
CA ASN A 245 -3.10 6.35 12.99
C ASN A 245 -4.07 5.61 12.08
N PRO A 246 -4.72 4.54 12.56
CA PRO A 246 -5.70 3.78 11.78
C PRO A 246 -6.82 4.65 11.21
N LEU A 247 -7.23 5.72 11.90
CA LEU A 247 -8.24 6.66 11.39
C LEU A 247 -7.81 7.33 10.07
N ASN A 248 -6.50 7.48 9.82
CA ASN A 248 -6.02 8.05 8.56
C ASN A 248 -6.28 7.13 7.36
N ASP A 249 -6.64 5.85 7.58
CA ASP A 249 -7.09 4.93 6.52
C ASP A 249 -8.56 5.13 6.12
N ILE A 250 -9.36 5.83 6.94
CA ILE A 250 -10.79 6.07 6.68
C ILE A 250 -11.16 7.55 6.57
N THR A 251 -10.31 8.46 7.03
CA THR A 251 -10.52 9.90 6.91
C THR A 251 -9.23 10.68 6.70
N LYS A 252 -9.34 11.81 5.99
CA LYS A 252 -8.29 12.82 5.83
C LYS A 252 -8.47 14.00 6.81
N GLU A 253 -9.55 13.96 7.59
CA GLU A 253 -9.83 14.95 8.62
C GLU A 253 -8.72 14.98 9.68
N LEU A 254 -8.47 16.16 10.24
CA LEU A 254 -7.33 16.43 11.11
C LEU A 254 -7.37 15.72 12.46
N ILE A 255 -8.49 15.11 12.82
CA ILE A 255 -8.58 14.14 13.93
C ILE A 255 -7.64 12.94 13.75
N SER A 256 -7.38 12.54 12.50
CA SER A 256 -6.42 11.49 12.16
C SER A 256 -4.96 11.96 12.20
N ALA A 257 -4.71 13.27 12.36
CA ALA A 257 -3.39 13.87 12.19
C ALA A 257 -2.47 13.73 13.42
N LYS A 258 -2.34 12.52 13.96
CA LYS A 258 -1.54 12.12 15.12
C LYS A 258 -0.94 10.74 14.86
N ASP A 259 0.16 10.38 15.53
CA ASP A 259 0.73 9.03 15.46
C ASP A 259 0.27 8.22 16.68
N THR A 260 -1.00 7.77 16.68
CA THR A 260 -1.65 7.05 17.81
C THR A 260 -1.35 5.57 17.84
N LEU A 261 -0.70 5.02 16.81
CA LEU A 261 -0.47 3.58 16.70
C LEU A 261 0.33 3.02 17.89
N GLU A 262 -0.24 2.06 18.60
CA GLU A 262 0.38 1.42 19.76
C GLU A 262 0.96 0.05 19.42
N PHE A 263 1.98 -0.36 20.19
CA PHE A 263 2.42 -1.75 20.14
C PHE A 263 1.34 -2.62 20.79
N PRO A 264 0.93 -3.73 20.18
CA PRO A 264 -0.09 -4.59 20.75
C PRO A 264 0.34 -5.20 22.07
N ASP A 265 -0.64 -5.48 22.94
CA ASP A 265 -0.45 -6.31 24.11
C ASP A 265 0.15 -7.66 23.71
N TYR A 266 1.15 -8.12 24.46
CA TYR A 266 1.88 -9.35 24.19
C TYR A 266 2.32 -10.01 25.48
N ILE A 267 2.41 -11.33 25.44
CA ILE A 267 2.79 -12.15 26.59
C ILE A 267 4.31 -12.35 26.59
N VAL A 268 4.91 -12.13 27.76
CA VAL A 268 6.34 -12.34 28.00
C VAL A 268 6.58 -13.12 29.29
N LYS A 269 7.80 -13.63 29.45
CA LYS A 269 8.23 -14.27 30.71
C LYS A 269 8.33 -13.23 31.83
N ILE A 270 8.08 -13.67 33.06
CA ILE A 270 8.26 -12.82 34.24
C ILE A 270 9.70 -12.31 34.30
N GLY A 271 9.85 -11.00 34.49
CA GLY A 271 11.15 -10.32 34.52
C GLY A 271 11.64 -9.80 33.16
N GLU A 272 10.96 -10.13 32.06
CA GLU A 272 11.22 -9.54 30.75
C GLU A 272 10.66 -8.11 30.70
N GLY A 273 11.51 -7.15 30.32
CA GLY A 273 11.09 -5.76 30.13
C GLY A 273 10.27 -5.57 28.85
N PRO A 274 9.59 -4.42 28.68
CA PRO A 274 8.78 -4.15 27.48
C PRO A 274 9.65 -3.77 26.26
N PHE A 275 10.77 -4.46 26.04
CA PHE A 275 11.80 -4.07 25.07
C PHE A 275 11.29 -4.04 23.63
N LEU A 276 10.33 -4.91 23.27
CA LEU A 276 9.70 -4.87 21.94
C LEU A 276 8.85 -3.61 21.75
N SER A 277 8.08 -3.21 22.76
CA SER A 277 7.30 -1.96 22.75
C SER A 277 8.20 -0.72 22.68
N VAL A 278 9.35 -0.75 23.37
CA VAL A 278 10.34 0.33 23.32
C VAL A 278 11.00 0.40 21.94
N ALA A 279 11.38 -0.75 21.36
CA ALA A 279 11.93 -0.81 20.00
C ALA A 279 10.92 -0.31 18.95
N PHE A 280 9.64 -0.62 19.12
CA PHE A 280 8.59 -0.07 18.26
C PHE A 280 8.42 1.45 18.42
N SER A 281 8.56 1.96 19.65
CA SER A 281 8.56 3.41 19.89
C SER A 281 9.69 4.14 19.14
N ASP A 282 10.88 3.53 19.04
CA ASP A 282 11.97 4.06 18.20
C ASP A 282 11.59 4.08 16.71
N ILE A 283 11.02 2.98 16.19
CA ILE A 283 10.52 2.91 14.81
C ILE A 283 9.52 4.03 14.52
N LYS A 284 8.51 4.22 15.39
CA LYS A 284 7.52 5.29 15.26
C LYS A 284 8.15 6.68 15.27
N ASN A 285 9.05 6.92 16.22
CA ASN A 285 9.73 8.20 16.35
C ASN A 285 10.56 8.51 15.09
N ARG A 286 11.36 7.55 14.61
CA ARG A 286 12.15 7.70 13.39
C ARG A 286 11.28 7.95 12.16
N PHE A 287 10.15 7.24 12.01
CA PHE A 287 9.21 7.49 10.92
C PHE A 287 8.60 8.90 10.98
N CYS A 288 8.14 9.33 12.16
CA CYS A 288 7.61 10.67 12.38
C CYS A 288 8.64 11.77 12.06
N LYS A 289 9.91 11.58 12.46
CA LYS A 289 11.00 12.52 12.12
C LYS A 289 11.34 12.49 10.63
N ALA A 290 11.44 11.32 10.01
CA ALA A 290 11.67 11.19 8.58
C ALA A 290 10.57 11.92 7.77
N ARG A 291 9.29 11.74 8.16
CA ARG A 291 8.14 12.43 7.53
C ARG A 291 8.26 13.94 7.63
N TYR A 292 8.65 14.47 8.80
CA TYR A 292 8.86 15.90 8.97
C TYR A 292 10.06 16.42 8.17
N ILE A 293 11.15 15.66 8.09
CA ILE A 293 12.33 15.98 7.26
C ILE A 293 11.92 16.06 5.79
N ALA A 294 11.13 15.09 5.28
CA ALA A 294 10.60 15.15 3.92
C ALA A 294 9.77 16.42 3.69
N TYR A 295 8.81 16.72 4.58
CA TYR A 295 8.03 17.95 4.50
C TYR A 295 8.92 19.21 4.46
N CYS A 296 9.98 19.24 5.26
CA CYS A 296 10.92 20.36 5.25
C CYS A 296 11.67 20.47 3.92
N GLY A 297 12.15 19.36 3.36
CA GLY A 297 12.80 19.34 2.04
C GLY A 297 11.87 19.78 0.91
N LEU A 298 10.58 19.50 1.01
CA LEU A 298 9.58 19.85 -0.02
C LEU A 298 9.12 21.30 0.05
N PHE A 299 8.93 21.85 1.26
CA PHE A 299 8.19 23.11 1.42
C PHE A 299 8.96 24.24 2.12
N LYS A 300 10.05 23.94 2.83
CA LYS A 300 10.81 25.00 3.51
C LYS A 300 11.79 25.66 2.55
N GLN A 301 12.00 26.95 2.78
CA GLN A 301 13.09 27.70 2.19
C GLN A 301 14.30 27.60 3.10
N TYR A 302 15.46 27.40 2.50
CA TYR A 302 16.74 27.36 3.18
C TYR A 302 17.59 28.54 2.71
N PRO A 303 18.46 29.07 3.59
CA PRO A 303 19.27 30.22 3.23
C PRO A 303 20.33 29.84 2.19
N GLU A 304 20.51 30.70 1.20
CA GLU A 304 21.47 30.50 0.08
C GLU A 304 22.94 30.36 0.54
N TRP A 305 23.27 30.83 1.74
CA TRP A 305 24.63 30.72 2.28
C TRP A 305 25.06 29.29 2.63
N LEU A 306 24.13 28.33 2.66
CA LEU A 306 24.47 26.91 2.86
C LEU A 306 25.27 26.36 1.68
N GLU A 307 25.05 26.90 0.48
CA GLU A 307 25.78 26.56 -0.73
C GLU A 307 26.87 27.59 -1.08
N GLU A 308 26.91 28.74 -0.39
CA GLU A 308 27.91 29.78 -0.60
C GLU A 308 29.33 29.28 -0.28
N GLY A 309 30.26 29.53 -1.20
CA GLY A 309 31.65 29.08 -1.06
C GLY A 309 31.88 27.61 -1.42
N LEU A 310 30.84 26.85 -1.81
CA LEU A 310 31.03 25.52 -2.37
C LEU A 310 31.53 25.61 -3.82
N PHE A 311 32.68 25.01 -4.10
CA PHE A 311 33.20 24.90 -5.47
C PHE A 311 32.55 23.70 -6.18
N LEU A 312 31.31 23.87 -6.62
CA LEU A 312 30.52 22.84 -7.31
C LEU A 312 30.74 22.90 -8.83
N THR A 313 30.88 21.73 -9.46
CA THR A 313 31.01 21.63 -10.91
C THR A 313 29.65 21.33 -11.54
N SER A 314 29.28 22.08 -12.57
CA SER A 314 28.04 21.85 -13.33
C SER A 314 28.31 20.92 -14.52
N CYS A 315 27.43 19.94 -14.69
CA CYS A 315 27.34 19.12 -15.91
C CYS A 315 26.47 19.77 -16.98
N LEU A 316 26.16 21.08 -16.91
CA LEU A 316 25.30 21.81 -17.87
C LEU A 316 23.93 21.15 -18.13
N ASP A 317 23.48 20.34 -17.17
CA ASP A 317 22.23 19.58 -17.17
C ASP A 317 21.24 20.11 -16.11
N TYR A 318 21.56 21.25 -15.51
CA TYR A 318 20.82 21.84 -14.39
C TYR A 318 20.78 20.93 -13.15
N ASN A 319 21.88 20.25 -12.84
CA ASN A 319 21.98 19.47 -11.60
C ASN A 319 21.67 20.30 -10.35
N ASP A 320 20.75 19.80 -9.53
CA ASP A 320 20.25 20.41 -8.32
C ASP A 320 21.05 19.92 -7.09
N PHE A 321 21.90 20.81 -6.59
CA PHE A 321 22.67 20.61 -5.35
C PHE A 321 22.03 21.30 -4.13
N SER A 322 20.78 21.77 -4.25
CA SER A 322 20.13 22.52 -3.17
C SER A 322 19.98 21.69 -1.89
N THR A 323 20.04 22.39 -0.76
CA THR A 323 19.74 21.83 0.57
C THR A 323 18.40 21.08 0.58
N ASN A 324 17.37 21.59 -0.11
CA ASN A 324 16.07 20.92 -0.25
C ASN A 324 16.21 19.50 -0.81
N THR A 325 16.93 19.36 -1.93
CA THR A 325 17.12 18.08 -2.61
C THR A 325 17.89 17.07 -1.76
N GLU A 326 18.95 17.51 -1.06
CA GLU A 326 19.70 16.63 -0.14
C GLU A 326 18.88 16.21 1.09
N ILE A 327 17.99 17.08 1.57
CA ILE A 327 17.05 16.75 2.66
C ILE A 327 16.03 15.68 2.21
N VAL A 328 15.48 15.80 0.99
CA VAL A 328 14.57 14.79 0.44
C VAL A 328 15.28 13.44 0.26
N LYS A 329 16.49 13.42 -0.31
CA LYS A 329 17.34 12.21 -0.40
C LYS A 329 17.61 11.58 0.97
N THR A 330 17.78 12.40 2.01
CA THR A 330 17.98 11.92 3.38
C THR A 330 16.72 11.28 3.95
N ALA A 331 15.56 11.93 3.80
CA ALA A 331 14.28 11.38 4.24
C ALA A 331 13.96 10.04 3.55
N TYR A 332 14.28 9.94 2.25
CA TYR A 332 14.16 8.72 1.46
C TYR A 332 14.97 7.56 2.07
N LYS A 333 16.26 7.77 2.35
CA LYS A 333 17.14 6.75 2.98
C LYS A 333 16.65 6.30 4.36
N LEU A 334 16.13 7.23 5.17
CA LEU A 334 15.62 6.91 6.50
C LEU A 334 14.48 5.88 6.47
N CYS A 335 13.62 5.90 5.45
CA CYS A 335 12.54 4.93 5.28
C CYS A 335 13.06 3.49 5.14
N PHE A 336 14.11 3.27 4.34
CA PHE A 336 14.71 1.94 4.21
C PHE A 336 15.35 1.44 5.49
N GLY A 337 16.01 2.33 6.25
CA GLY A 337 16.50 1.98 7.58
C GLY A 337 15.38 1.62 8.58
N ILE A 338 14.18 2.18 8.41
CA ILE A 338 13.00 1.82 9.21
C ILE A 338 12.46 0.45 8.79
N LEU A 339 12.37 0.19 7.48
CA LEU A 339 11.97 -1.12 6.94
C LEU A 339 12.86 -2.26 7.48
N ASP A 340 14.18 -2.09 7.49
CA ASP A 340 15.09 -3.08 8.07
C ASP A 340 14.86 -3.29 9.58
N SER A 341 14.47 -2.22 10.30
CA SER A 341 14.14 -2.28 11.74
C SER A 341 12.83 -3.03 12.00
N ILE A 342 11.86 -2.98 11.10
CA ILE A 342 10.61 -3.76 11.18
C ILE A 342 10.91 -5.26 11.16
N ILE A 343 11.75 -5.72 10.21
CA ILE A 343 12.14 -7.14 10.16
C ILE A 343 12.93 -7.53 11.40
N LEU A 344 13.82 -6.65 11.89
CA LEU A 344 14.57 -6.92 13.10
C LEU A 344 13.65 -7.11 14.31
N LEU A 345 12.60 -6.29 14.45
CA LEU A 345 11.62 -6.43 15.52
C LEU A 345 10.85 -7.74 15.39
N LEU A 346 10.36 -8.09 14.19
CA LEU A 346 9.68 -9.37 13.95
C LEU A 346 10.58 -10.57 14.24
N LYS A 347 11.84 -10.51 13.81
CA LYS A 347 12.85 -11.55 14.09
C LYS A 347 12.99 -11.77 15.60
N LYS A 348 13.05 -10.69 16.39
CA LYS A 348 13.12 -10.76 17.85
C LYS A 348 11.84 -11.28 18.47
N TYR A 349 10.69 -10.80 18.01
CA TYR A 349 9.38 -11.24 18.50
C TYR A 349 9.11 -12.74 18.25
N PHE A 350 9.45 -13.25 17.06
CA PHE A 350 9.31 -14.67 16.72
C PHE A 350 10.51 -15.53 17.16
N GLU A 351 11.45 -14.96 17.92
CA GLU A 351 12.64 -15.65 18.44
C GLU A 351 13.45 -16.38 17.35
N ILE A 352 13.54 -15.79 16.15
CA ILE A 352 14.26 -16.40 15.03
C ILE A 352 15.76 -16.27 15.23
N GLU A 353 16.41 -17.41 15.39
CA GLU A 353 17.85 -17.53 15.53
C GLU A 353 18.58 -17.35 14.19
N GLY A 354 19.80 -16.77 14.22
CA GLY A 354 20.67 -16.67 13.05
C GLY A 354 21.42 -15.33 12.95
N LYS A 355 22.62 -15.38 12.39
CA LYS A 355 23.53 -14.22 12.23
C LYS A 355 23.38 -13.49 10.88
N SER A 356 22.46 -13.91 10.01
CA SER A 356 22.25 -13.25 8.73
C SER A 356 21.91 -11.78 8.94
N LYS A 357 22.46 -10.91 8.09
CA LYS A 357 22.12 -9.49 8.06
C LYS A 357 20.61 -9.39 7.88
N THR A 358 19.94 -8.76 8.84
CA THR A 358 18.50 -8.58 8.80
C THR A 358 18.18 -7.47 7.81
N GLU A 359 17.46 -7.80 6.74
CA GLU A 359 17.12 -6.86 5.68
C GLU A 359 15.66 -7.07 5.26
N PHE A 360 14.98 -5.97 4.91
CA PHE A 360 13.63 -5.99 4.35
C PHE A 360 13.65 -6.50 2.91
N LYS A 361 13.83 -7.83 2.77
CA LYS A 361 13.93 -8.53 1.48
C LYS A 361 13.01 -9.75 1.44
N PRO A 362 12.36 -10.05 0.29
CA PRO A 362 11.52 -11.22 0.09
C PRO A 362 12.27 -12.51 0.37
N THR A 363 13.54 -12.60 -0.03
CA THR A 363 14.38 -13.78 0.20
C THR A 363 14.65 -14.00 1.68
N TRP A 364 14.88 -12.93 2.44
CA TRP A 364 15.06 -12.99 3.89
C TRP A 364 13.74 -13.40 4.57
N ILE A 365 12.63 -12.74 4.23
CA ILE A 365 11.29 -13.04 4.75
C ILE A 365 10.89 -14.48 4.42
N GLN A 366 11.10 -14.93 3.19
CA GLN A 366 10.83 -16.31 2.78
C GLN A 366 11.62 -17.32 3.62
N THR A 367 12.93 -17.11 3.75
CA THR A 367 13.80 -18.05 4.46
C THR A 367 13.42 -18.19 5.93
N ASN A 368 13.07 -17.08 6.59
CA ASN A 368 12.89 -17.04 8.04
C ASN A 368 11.42 -17.18 8.48
N PHE A 369 10.46 -16.72 7.66
CA PHE A 369 9.03 -16.70 8.01
C PHE A 369 8.17 -17.70 7.21
N GLN A 370 8.74 -18.56 6.36
CA GLN A 370 7.97 -19.57 5.61
C GLN A 370 7.10 -20.50 6.49
N ASN A 371 7.46 -20.71 7.75
CA ASN A 371 6.69 -21.58 8.67
C ASN A 371 5.69 -20.79 9.54
N ILE A 372 5.63 -19.46 9.38
CA ILE A 372 4.71 -18.61 10.15
C ILE A 372 3.48 -18.31 9.30
N HIS A 373 2.36 -18.92 9.68
CA HIS A 373 1.06 -18.73 9.04
C HIS A 373 0.37 -17.49 9.60
N ASN A 374 0.69 -16.34 9.00
CA ASN A 374 0.17 -15.05 9.42
C ASN A 374 -0.09 -14.18 8.17
N PRO A 375 -1.34 -13.74 7.93
CA PRO A 375 -1.72 -13.00 6.72
C PRO A 375 -1.02 -11.63 6.62
N PHE A 376 -0.63 -11.03 7.73
CA PHE A 376 0.07 -9.75 7.71
C PHE A 376 1.56 -9.91 7.39
N ILE A 377 2.14 -11.09 7.66
CA ILE A 377 3.46 -11.47 7.13
C ILE A 377 3.38 -11.73 5.62
N ASP A 378 2.27 -12.29 5.12
CA ASP A 378 2.02 -12.38 3.68
C ASP A 378 2.05 -11.00 3.01
N GLY A 379 1.35 -10.03 3.58
CA GLY A 379 1.38 -8.65 3.13
C GLY A 379 2.79 -8.06 3.12
N LEU A 380 3.57 -8.27 4.19
CA LEU A 380 4.97 -7.82 4.26
C LEU A 380 5.87 -8.47 3.21
N PHE A 381 5.69 -9.77 2.95
CA PHE A 381 6.42 -10.47 1.89
C PHE A 381 6.15 -9.77 0.55
N TRP A 382 4.89 -9.61 0.16
CA TRP A 382 4.54 -9.01 -1.13
C TRP A 382 4.89 -7.53 -1.22
N LEU A 383 4.81 -6.77 -0.13
CA LEU A 383 5.31 -5.40 -0.07
C LEU A 383 6.82 -5.34 -0.30
N SER A 384 7.60 -6.25 0.31
CA SER A 384 9.05 -6.31 0.09
C SER A 384 9.44 -6.64 -1.35
N CYS A 385 8.55 -7.29 -2.11
CA CYS A 385 8.79 -7.62 -3.51
C CYS A 385 8.77 -6.38 -4.41
N ASP A 386 7.95 -5.38 -4.07
CA ASP A 386 7.94 -4.10 -4.78
C ASP A 386 9.23 -3.30 -4.50
N LEU A 387 9.90 -3.53 -3.37
CA LEU A 387 11.04 -2.74 -2.88
C LEU A 387 12.40 -3.40 -3.06
N THR A 388 12.49 -4.59 -3.67
CA THR A 388 13.78 -5.31 -3.84
C THR A 388 13.86 -6.10 -5.13
N ASP A 389 15.09 -6.29 -5.66
CA ASP A 389 15.27 -7.07 -6.87
C ASP A 389 15.45 -8.56 -6.61
N THR A 390 14.56 -9.32 -7.24
CA THR A 390 14.38 -10.75 -7.11
C THR A 390 14.31 -11.40 -8.49
N SER A 391 14.66 -10.67 -9.55
CA SER A 391 14.76 -11.12 -10.95
C SER A 391 15.58 -12.40 -11.14
N HIS A 392 16.55 -12.67 -10.24
CA HIS A 392 17.38 -13.86 -10.22
C HIS A 392 16.68 -15.13 -9.69
N ILE A 393 15.47 -15.02 -9.12
CA ILE A 393 14.70 -16.17 -8.63
C ILE A 393 14.08 -16.91 -9.83
N LYS A 394 14.27 -18.24 -9.92
CA LYS A 394 13.70 -19.05 -11.00
C LYS A 394 12.16 -18.99 -10.98
N ASN A 395 11.54 -18.81 -12.15
CA ASN A 395 10.08 -18.64 -12.34
C ASN A 395 9.49 -17.43 -11.60
N TRP A 396 10.33 -16.48 -11.20
CA TRP A 396 9.88 -15.22 -10.62
C TRP A 396 9.54 -14.22 -11.72
N GLN A 397 8.51 -13.43 -11.46
CA GLN A 397 8.20 -12.23 -12.22
C GLN A 397 8.10 -11.09 -11.23
N THR A 398 8.80 -9.99 -11.49
CA THR A 398 8.84 -8.84 -10.58
C THR A 398 7.43 -8.26 -10.41
N PRO A 399 6.85 -8.32 -9.21
CA PRO A 399 5.66 -7.53 -8.88
C PRO A 399 6.08 -6.06 -8.89
N ASN A 400 5.33 -5.23 -9.61
CA ASN A 400 5.65 -3.82 -9.88
C ASN A 400 6.97 -3.61 -10.67
N PRO A 401 7.02 -3.90 -11.98
CA PRO A 401 8.21 -3.61 -12.78
C PRO A 401 8.63 -2.12 -12.71
N ASP A 402 7.66 -1.22 -12.56
CA ASP A 402 7.87 0.22 -12.50
C ASP A 402 8.42 0.69 -11.14
N ALA A 403 8.41 -0.17 -10.10
CA ALA A 403 9.05 0.09 -8.81
C ALA A 403 10.57 -0.16 -8.80
N SER A 404 11.16 -0.54 -9.96
CA SER A 404 12.62 -0.59 -10.15
C SER A 404 13.32 0.66 -9.64
N ILE A 405 12.73 1.83 -9.92
CA ILE A 405 13.23 3.13 -9.49
C ILE A 405 13.48 3.21 -7.98
N PHE A 406 12.64 2.62 -7.12
CA PHE A 406 12.83 2.73 -5.67
C PHE A 406 14.09 1.99 -5.21
N ARG A 407 14.36 0.86 -5.85
CA ARG A 407 15.45 -0.04 -5.52
C ARG A 407 16.78 0.53 -6.00
N GLU A 408 16.78 0.98 -7.25
CA GLU A 408 17.92 1.61 -7.89
C GLU A 408 18.25 2.91 -7.16
N LEU A 409 17.26 3.74 -6.86
CA LEU A 409 17.48 4.99 -6.13
C LEU A 409 18.06 4.73 -4.73
N ARG A 410 17.52 3.77 -3.95
CA ARG A 410 18.12 3.40 -2.64
C ARG A 410 19.58 3.01 -2.80
N ASN A 411 19.88 2.06 -3.69
CA ASN A 411 21.22 1.55 -3.88
C ASN A 411 22.19 2.67 -4.30
N ASN A 412 21.79 3.51 -5.24
CA ASN A 412 22.62 4.60 -5.72
C ASN A 412 22.81 5.71 -4.66
N LEU A 413 21.79 5.99 -3.83
CA LEU A 413 21.92 6.96 -2.72
C LEU A 413 22.84 6.47 -1.57
N GLU A 414 23.02 5.16 -1.41
CA GLU A 414 23.88 4.56 -0.37
C GLU A 414 25.30 4.25 -0.88
N HIS A 415 25.44 3.85 -2.15
CA HIS A 415 26.68 3.23 -2.64
C HIS A 415 27.24 3.83 -3.93
N ASN A 416 26.46 4.63 -4.68
CA ASN A 416 26.90 5.27 -5.92
C ASN A 416 26.61 6.78 -5.89
N TRP A 417 26.32 7.35 -7.06
CA TRP A 417 26.01 8.76 -7.24
C TRP A 417 24.61 8.92 -7.85
N VAL A 418 23.81 9.80 -7.24
CA VAL A 418 22.50 10.22 -7.74
C VAL A 418 22.56 11.69 -8.14
N ARG A 419 22.26 11.96 -9.41
CA ARG A 419 22.22 13.29 -9.99
C ARG A 419 20.76 13.68 -10.20
N VAL A 420 20.34 14.81 -9.61
CA VAL A 420 18.96 15.30 -9.72
C VAL A 420 18.98 16.44 -10.72
N ALA A 421 18.41 16.24 -11.91
CA ALA A 421 18.57 17.17 -13.02
C ALA A 421 17.30 17.24 -13.88
N ASP A 422 17.01 18.42 -14.44
CA ASP A 422 15.79 18.66 -15.23
C ASP A 422 15.93 18.28 -16.72
N CYS A 423 17.16 18.11 -17.22
CA CYS A 423 17.39 17.77 -18.63
C CYS A 423 17.53 16.26 -18.84
N GLU A 424 16.56 15.63 -19.50
CA GLU A 424 16.61 14.21 -19.90
C GLU A 424 17.77 13.91 -20.88
N ASN A 425 18.23 14.92 -21.62
CA ASN A 425 19.30 14.78 -22.60
C ASN A 425 20.53 15.57 -22.15
N SER A 426 21.41 14.90 -21.40
CA SER A 426 22.79 15.36 -21.23
C SER A 426 23.41 15.61 -22.61
N ILE A 427 24.03 16.77 -22.79
CA ILE A 427 24.81 17.06 -24.00
C ILE A 427 26.13 16.28 -24.02
N TRP A 428 26.46 15.60 -22.92
CA TRP A 428 27.67 14.81 -22.76
C TRP A 428 27.40 13.35 -23.16
N LEU A 429 28.09 12.91 -24.21
CA LEU A 429 28.10 11.52 -24.66
C LEU A 429 29.47 10.94 -24.23
N GLY A 430 29.51 10.20 -23.13
CA GLY A 430 30.77 9.60 -22.68
C GLY A 430 30.61 8.57 -21.57
N ASP A 431 31.47 7.54 -21.59
CA ASP A 431 31.40 6.36 -20.72
C ASP A 431 31.75 6.62 -19.24
N HIS A 432 32.11 7.85 -18.89
CA HIS A 432 32.45 8.24 -17.51
C HIS A 432 31.25 8.72 -16.70
N ASP A 433 30.08 8.94 -17.33
CA ASP A 433 28.86 9.27 -16.60
C ASP A 433 28.24 8.00 -16.01
N TYR A 434 28.41 7.81 -14.70
CA TYR A 434 27.87 6.67 -13.95
C TYR A 434 26.73 7.08 -13.01
N ALA A 435 26.23 8.31 -13.12
CA ALA A 435 25.16 8.80 -12.26
C ALA A 435 23.85 8.07 -12.54
N PHE A 436 23.11 7.76 -11.46
CA PHE A 436 21.68 7.52 -11.59
C PHE A 436 20.96 8.87 -11.67
N VAL A 437 20.38 9.18 -12.83
CA VAL A 437 19.76 10.48 -13.14
C VAL A 437 18.25 10.40 -12.97
N LEU A 438 17.67 11.37 -12.27
CA LEU A 438 16.23 11.55 -12.16
C LEU A 438 15.88 13.04 -11.99
N SER A 439 14.67 13.43 -12.37
CA SER A 439 14.16 14.77 -12.11
C SER A 439 13.82 14.97 -10.64
N LYS A 440 13.68 16.24 -10.23
CA LYS A 440 13.21 16.58 -8.88
C LYS A 440 11.82 15.98 -8.60
N GLU A 441 10.90 16.11 -9.56
CA GLU A 441 9.54 15.54 -9.46
C GLU A 441 9.57 14.01 -9.27
N GLN A 442 10.44 13.31 -9.99
CA GLN A 442 10.63 11.86 -9.84
C GLN A 442 11.16 11.51 -8.44
N LEU A 443 12.11 12.29 -7.90
CA LEU A 443 12.61 12.10 -6.54
C LEU A 443 11.50 12.33 -5.49
N GLU A 444 10.71 13.39 -5.63
CA GLU A 444 9.63 13.73 -4.71
C GLU A 444 8.53 12.66 -4.73
N THR A 445 8.11 12.23 -5.93
CA THR A 445 7.13 11.15 -6.13
C THR A 445 7.62 9.84 -5.53
N ALA A 446 8.87 9.46 -5.83
CA ALA A 446 9.47 8.24 -5.29
C ALA A 446 9.58 8.28 -3.76
N THR A 447 9.86 9.46 -3.20
CA THR A 447 9.91 9.66 -1.76
C THR A 447 8.54 9.44 -1.12
N LEU A 448 7.50 10.09 -1.64
CA LEU A 448 6.13 9.91 -1.12
C LEU A 448 5.66 8.45 -1.17
N GLU A 449 5.93 7.74 -2.26
CA GLU A 449 5.57 6.33 -2.40
C GLU A 449 6.32 5.43 -1.41
N VAL A 450 7.62 5.65 -1.20
CA VAL A 450 8.38 4.91 -0.18
C VAL A 450 7.88 5.21 1.24
N PHE A 451 7.44 6.44 1.53
CA PHE A 451 6.80 6.77 2.80
C PHE A 451 5.49 5.99 3.00
N ARG A 452 4.65 5.86 1.96
CA ARG A 452 3.42 5.07 2.01
C ARG A 452 3.69 3.58 2.23
N TYR A 453 4.69 3.01 1.54
CA TYR A 453 5.11 1.63 1.79
C TYR A 453 5.65 1.43 3.20
N THR A 454 6.46 2.37 3.69
CA THR A 454 7.03 2.30 5.05
C THR A 454 5.94 2.38 6.11
N ARG A 455 5.00 3.32 5.99
CA ARG A 455 3.82 3.40 6.86
C ARG A 455 3.07 2.07 6.87
N THR A 456 2.79 1.53 5.69
CA THR A 456 2.00 0.31 5.54
C THR A 456 2.73 -0.91 6.12
N ALA A 457 4.05 -1.00 5.97
CA ALA A 457 4.87 -2.01 6.62
C ALA A 457 4.85 -1.90 8.16
N ILE A 458 4.86 -0.68 8.72
CA ILE A 458 4.72 -0.45 10.18
C ILE A 458 3.35 -0.93 10.66
N MET A 459 2.29 -0.71 9.87
CA MET A 459 0.96 -1.22 10.18
C MET A 459 0.91 -2.76 10.09
N TYR A 460 1.46 -3.38 9.05
CA TYR A 460 1.52 -4.84 8.98
C TYR A 460 2.34 -5.47 10.10
N LEU A 461 3.39 -4.81 10.58
CA LEU A 461 4.16 -5.25 11.74
C LEU A 461 3.27 -5.45 12.97
N ILE A 462 2.48 -4.45 13.33
CA ILE A 462 1.64 -4.53 14.53
C ILE A 462 0.48 -5.51 14.34
N LEU A 463 -0.11 -5.57 13.14
CA LEU A 463 -1.20 -6.48 12.83
C LEU A 463 -0.70 -7.94 12.88
N ALA A 464 0.51 -8.20 12.38
CA ALA A 464 1.14 -9.51 12.46
C ALA A 464 1.33 -9.95 13.92
N ILE A 465 1.83 -9.06 14.78
CA ILE A 465 2.03 -9.37 16.20
C ILE A 465 0.68 -9.59 16.88
N LYS A 466 -0.30 -8.70 16.67
CA LYS A 466 -1.64 -8.84 17.26
C LYS A 466 -2.32 -10.14 16.85
N TYR A 467 -2.23 -10.50 15.57
CA TYR A 467 -2.74 -11.77 15.05
C TYR A 467 -2.13 -12.94 15.82
N ASN A 468 -0.80 -12.95 15.98
CA ASN A 468 -0.11 -14.05 16.64
C ASN A 468 -0.39 -14.11 18.15
N GLU A 469 -0.46 -12.97 18.84
CA GLU A 469 -0.82 -12.93 20.27
C GLU A 469 -2.26 -13.39 20.51
N LYS A 470 -3.21 -13.06 19.61
CA LYS A 470 -4.59 -13.57 19.69
C LYS A 470 -4.62 -15.10 19.62
N GLN A 471 -3.81 -15.71 18.76
CA GLN A 471 -3.68 -17.18 18.66
C GLN A 471 -3.01 -17.78 19.90
N LYS A 472 -1.96 -17.13 20.45
CA LYS A 472 -1.32 -17.58 21.69
C LYS A 472 -2.32 -17.63 22.85
N ILE A 473 -3.07 -16.54 23.06
CA ILE A 473 -4.07 -16.44 24.14
C ILE A 473 -5.13 -17.54 24.03
N GLN A 474 -5.58 -17.87 22.82
CA GLN A 474 -6.57 -18.94 22.60
C GLN A 474 -6.02 -20.34 22.92
N ASN A 475 -4.71 -20.54 22.83
CA ASN A 475 -4.05 -21.82 23.08
C ASN A 475 -3.55 -22.01 24.52
N ILE A 476 -3.55 -20.96 25.33
CA ILE A 476 -3.15 -21.06 26.74
C ILE A 476 -4.28 -21.73 27.53
N GLN A 477 -4.02 -22.94 27.99
CA GLN A 477 -4.86 -23.66 28.94
C GLN A 477 -4.14 -23.68 30.30
N ASP A 478 -4.85 -23.32 31.36
CA ASP A 478 -4.42 -23.48 32.76
C ASP A 478 -3.24 -22.62 33.26
N GLU A 479 -2.82 -21.57 32.54
CA GLU A 479 -1.82 -20.60 33.04
C GLU A 479 -2.46 -19.29 33.53
N ILE A 480 -1.94 -18.74 34.63
CA ILE A 480 -2.32 -17.41 35.13
C ILE A 480 -1.41 -16.37 34.46
N ILE A 481 -2.00 -15.47 33.68
CA ILE A 481 -1.28 -14.37 33.01
C ILE A 481 -1.62 -13.05 33.72
N PRO A 482 -0.76 -12.54 34.62
CA PRO A 482 -0.99 -11.24 35.24
C PRO A 482 -0.79 -10.12 34.21
N SER A 483 -1.67 -9.12 34.22
CA SER A 483 -1.53 -7.92 33.40
C SER A 483 -0.59 -6.91 34.06
N MET A 484 0.27 -6.29 33.26
CA MET A 484 1.11 -5.16 33.68
C MET A 484 0.94 -4.03 32.67
N GLU A 485 0.61 -2.84 33.15
CA GLU A 485 0.57 -1.64 32.32
C GLU A 485 1.99 -1.11 32.11
N VAL A 486 2.34 -0.82 30.85
CA VAL A 486 3.62 -0.20 30.50
C VAL A 486 3.43 1.32 30.49
N PRO A 487 4.19 2.08 31.27
CA PRO A 487 4.04 3.53 31.31
C PRO A 487 4.43 4.17 29.98
N TYR A 488 3.69 5.21 29.58
CA TYR A 488 4.01 6.00 28.40
C TYR A 488 5.26 6.86 28.63
N TYR A 489 6.07 7.00 27.58
CA TYR A 489 7.15 7.99 27.54
C TYR A 489 6.53 9.37 27.30
N SER A 490 6.56 10.25 28.31
CA SER A 490 5.99 11.60 28.28
C SER A 490 6.94 12.64 27.72
#